data_AF-B1KLZ6-F1
#
_entry.id   AF-B1KLZ6-F1
#
_cell.length_a   1.000
_cell.length_b   1.000
_cell.length_c   1.000
_cell.angle_alpha   90.00
_cell.angle_beta   90.00
_cell.angle_gamma   90.00
#
_symmetry.space_group_name_H-M   'P 1'
#
loop_
_entity.id
_entity.type
_entity.pdbx_description
1 polymer ?
#
loop_
_entity_poly.entity_id
_entity_poly.type
_entity_poly.pdbx_seq_one_letter_code
_entity_poly.pdbx_strand_id
1 'polypeptide(L)' 'MEITSLEQNVIFMLINLGYAVLSLFISVIALVVIDRFIFKDVDFIQEIKNGNIAVAIFQSVILLFIGVVVSSAMS' A
#
# COMPACT_ATOMS: atom_id res chain seq x y z
N MET A 1 15.81 -22.15 -24.83
CA MET A 1 16.06 -20.94 -24.03
C MET A 1 15.58 -19.79 -24.88
N GLU A 2 14.27 -19.51 -24.78
CA GLU A 2 13.61 -18.60 -25.70
C GLU A 2 14.16 -17.20 -25.50
N ILE A 3 14.63 -16.60 -26.60
CA ILE A 3 15.00 -15.20 -26.66
C ILE A 3 13.71 -14.43 -26.40
N THR A 4 13.46 -14.05 -25.14
CA THR A 4 12.45 -13.04 -24.87
C THR A 4 12.95 -11.76 -25.53
N SER A 5 12.23 -11.34 -26.56
CA SER A 5 12.53 -10.11 -27.28
C SER A 5 12.49 -8.94 -26.31
N LEU A 6 13.24 -7.87 -26.61
CA LEU A 6 13.26 -6.65 -25.79
C LEU A 6 11.84 -6.09 -25.61
N GLU A 7 10.99 -6.23 -26.63
CA GLU A 7 9.57 -5.85 -26.61
C GLU A 7 8.78 -6.62 -25.56
N GLN A 8 8.98 -7.94 -25.44
CA GLN A 8 8.27 -8.76 -24.44
C GLN A 8 8.68 -8.37 -23.01
N ASN A 9 9.95 -8.06 -22.77
CA ASN A 9 10.40 -7.58 -21.46
C ASN A 9 9.78 -6.22 -21.10
N VAL A 10 9.72 -5.30 -22.07
CA VAL A 10 9.09 -3.98 -21.87
C VAL A 10 7.60 -4.12 -21.58
N ILE A 11 6.88 -4.97 -22.33
CA ILE A 11 5.46 -5.24 -22.09
C ILE A 11 5.25 -5.82 -20.68
N PHE A 12 6.09 -6.78 -20.29
CA PHE A 12 6.00 -7.39 -18.96
C PHE A 12 6.24 -6.36 -17.83
N MET A 13 7.24 -5.49 -17.99
CA MET A 13 7.50 -4.40 -17.05
C MET A 13 6.31 -3.42 -16.95
N LEU A 14 5.70 -3.06 -18.07
CA LEU A 14 4.53 -2.18 -18.09
C LEU A 14 3.32 -2.80 -17.40
N ILE A 15 3.09 -4.10 -17.61
CA ILE A 15 2.02 -4.84 -16.94
C ILE A 15 2.26 -4.87 -15.42
N ASN A 16 3.47 -5.21 -14.97
CA ASN A 16 3.80 -5.22 -13.54
C ASN A 16 3.69 -3.83 -12.91
N LEU A 17 4.11 -2.78 -13.62
CA LEU A 17 3.93 -1.41 -13.18
C LEU A 17 2.44 -1.05 -13.05
N GLY A 18 1.61 -1.47 -14.01
CA GLY A 18 0.16 -1.32 -13.95
C GLY A 18 -0.45 -2.01 -12.72
N TYR A 19 -0.05 -3.25 -12.45
CA TYR A 19 -0.46 -3.97 -11.24
C TYR A 19 0.00 -3.28 -9.96
N ALA A 20 1.23 -2.76 -9.92
CA ALA A 20 1.75 -2.01 -8.76
C ALA A 20 0.91 -0.77 -8.46
N VAL A 21 0.57 0.01 -9.49
CA VAL A 21 -0.26 1.22 -9.35
C VAL A 21 -1.67 0.87 -8.88
N LEU A 22 -2.30 -0.15 -9.47
CA LEU A 22 -3.62 -0.62 -9.05
C LEU A 22 -3.62 -1.13 -7.61
N SER A 23 -2.61 -1.92 -7.25
CA SER A 23 -2.45 -2.46 -5.89
C SER A 23 -2.29 -1.34 -4.86
N LEU A 24 -1.48 -0.32 -5.17
CA LEU A 24 -1.34 0.87 -4.32
C LEU A 24 -2.69 1.58 -4.16
N PHE A 25 -3.41 1.79 -5.25
CA PHE A 25 -4.70 2.50 -5.23
C PHE A 25 -5.74 1.77 -4.37
N ILE A 26 -5.85 0.45 -4.54
CA ILE A 26 -6.74 -0.40 -3.75
C ILE A 26 -6.33 -0.38 -2.27
N SER A 27 -5.03 -0.45 -1.98
CA SER A 27 -4.51 -0.43 -0.61
C SER A 27 -4.82 0.89 0.11
N VAL A 28 -4.68 2.02 -0.58
CA VAL A 28 -5.04 3.34 -0.04
C VAL A 28 -6.54 3.45 0.20
N ILE A 29 -7.38 2.97 -0.74
CA ILE A 29 -8.83 2.95 -0.56
C ILE A 29 -9.21 2.11 0.66
N ALA A 30 -8.63 0.91 0.79
CA ALA A 30 -8.89 0.04 1.93
C ALA A 30 -8.52 0.72 3.25
N LEU A 31 -7.39 1.43 3.31
CA LEU A 31 -6.98 2.21 4.47
C LEU A 31 -8.00 3.31 4.78
N VAL A 32 -8.39 4.12 3.80
CA VAL A 32 -9.38 5.19 3.99
C VAL A 32 -10.72 4.63 4.47
N VAL A 33 -11.12 3.47 3.97
CA VAL A 33 -12.34 2.78 4.42
C VAL A 33 -12.19 2.31 5.87
N ILE A 34 -11.06 1.70 6.23
CA ILE A 34 -10.78 1.24 7.60
C ILE A 34 -10.80 2.43 8.57
N ASP A 35 -10.06 3.50 8.27
CA ASP A 35 -10.02 4.71 9.10
C ASP A 35 -11.41 5.30 9.28
N ARG A 36 -12.20 5.37 8.20
CA ARG A 36 -13.51 6.03 8.22
C ARG A 36 -14.65 5.16 8.75
N PHE A 37 -14.54 3.83 8.74
CA PHE A 37 -15.60 2.95 9.25
C PHE A 37 -15.28 2.35 10.60
N ILE A 38 -14.02 1.96 10.83
CA ILE A 38 -13.59 1.29 12.07
C ILE A 38 -13.15 2.32 13.11
N PHE A 39 -12.46 3.38 12.69
CA PHE A 39 -11.83 4.37 13.58
C PHE A 39 -12.49 5.76 13.49
N LYS A 40 -13.81 5.82 13.32
CA LYS A 40 -14.56 7.07 13.13
C LYS A 40 -14.28 8.17 14.15
N ASP A 41 -14.04 7.78 15.40
CA ASP A 41 -13.91 8.69 16.53
C ASP A 41 -12.43 8.93 16.93
N VAL A 42 -11.48 8.38 16.16
CA VAL A 42 -10.04 8.49 16.45
C VAL A 42 -9.40 9.47 15.47
N ASP A 43 -8.94 10.61 15.97
CA ASP A 43 -8.04 11.49 15.21
C ASP A 43 -6.60 11.00 15.40
N PHE A 44 -6.12 10.18 14.46
CA PHE A 44 -4.77 9.61 14.48
C PHE A 44 -3.68 10.67 14.61
N ILE A 45 -3.80 11.81 13.93
CA ILE A 45 -2.78 12.87 14.00
C ILE A 45 -2.78 13.52 15.38
N GLN A 46 -3.96 13.79 15.93
CA GLN A 46 -4.06 14.39 17.26
C GLN A 46 -3.58 13.42 18.35
N GLU A 47 -3.94 12.14 18.27
CA GLU A 47 -3.51 11.10 19.21
C GLU A 47 -1.98 10.92 19.19
N ILE A 48 -1.36 10.93 18.00
CA ILE A 48 0.10 10.88 17.87
C ILE A 48 0.74 12.12 18.52
N LYS A 49 0.18 13.32 18.30
CA LYS A 49 0.66 14.57 18.94
C LYS A 49 0.50 14.55 20.46
N ASN A 50 -0.54 13.91 20.97
CA ASN A 50 -0.79 13.74 22.40
C ASN A 50 0.15 12.70 23.05
N GLY A 51 1.02 12.05 22.26
CA GLY A 51 1.98 11.07 22.75
C GLY A 51 1.42 9.64 22.81
N ASN A 52 0.31 9.35 22.14
CA ASN A 52 -0.25 8.01 22.10
C ASN A 52 0.58 7.08 21.20
N ILE A 53 1.52 6.37 21.81
CA ILE A 53 2.44 5.45 21.11
C ILE A 53 1.68 4.30 20.44
N ALA A 54 0.57 3.83 21.01
CA ALA A 54 -0.19 2.72 20.43
C ALA A 54 -0.74 3.07 19.03
N VAL A 55 -1.26 4.30 18.89
CA VAL A 55 -1.78 4.83 17.63
C VAL A 55 -0.65 5.03 16.61
N ALA A 56 0.51 5.53 17.06
CA ALA A 56 1.68 5.68 16.19
C ALA A 56 2.19 4.34 15.63
N ILE A 57 2.26 3.30 16.48
CA ILE A 57 2.65 1.95 16.07
C ILE A 57 1.63 1.40 15.07
N PHE A 58 0.34 1.52 15.37
CA PHE A 58 -0.72 1.04 14.50
C PHE A 58 -0.62 1.67 13.10
N GLN A 59 -0.48 2.99 13.02
CA GLN A 59 -0.34 3.70 11.75
C GLN A 59 0.92 3.28 10.98
N SER A 60 2.02 3.07 11.70
CA SER A 60 3.29 2.62 11.10
C SER A 60 3.17 1.22 10.50
N VAL A 61 2.47 0.31 11.17
CA VAL A 61 2.23 -1.06 10.68
C VAL A 61 1.34 -1.06 9.44
N ILE A 62 0.33 -0.20 9.39
CA ILE A 62 -0.52 -0.06 8.19
C ILE A 62 0.33 0.37 6.98
N LEU A 63 1.19 1.39 7.15
CA LEU A 63 2.06 1.84 6.07
C LEU A 63 3.03 0.75 5.61
N LEU A 64 3.60 -0.02 6.55
CA LEU A 64 4.41 -1.19 6.25
C LEU A 64 3.62 -2.21 5.42
N PHE A 65 2.38 -2.50 5.82
CA PHE A 65 1.52 -3.48 5.15
C PHE A 65 1.22 -3.07 3.71
N ILE A 66 0.96 -1.78 3.45
CA ILE A 66 0.82 -1.25 2.09
C ILE A 66 2.09 -1.53 1.28
N GLY A 67 3.27 -1.25 1.85
CA GLY A 67 4.55 -1.52 1.19
C GLY A 67 4.73 -3.00 0.82
N VAL A 68 4.35 -3.91 1.73
CA VAL A 68 4.38 -5.36 1.48
C VAL A 68 3.43 -5.74 0.34
N VAL A 69 2.18 -5.25 0.37
CA VAL A 69 1.17 -5.56 -0.67
C VAL A 69 1.61 -5.06 -2.06
N VAL A 70 2.20 -3.86 -2.12
CA VAL A 70 2.75 -3.33 -3.38
C VAL A 70 3.94 -4.16 -3.85
N SER A 71 4.85 -4.52 -2.94
CA SER A 71 6.00 -5.36 -3.27
C SER A 71 5.57 -6.74 -3.79
N SER A 72 4.57 -7.36 -3.17
CA SER A 72 4.03 -8.67 -3.58
C SER A 72 3.29 -8.62 -4.92
N ALA A 73 2.80 -7.45 -5.34
CA ALA A 73 2.18 -7.28 -6.65
C ALA A 73 3.20 -7.19 -7.80
N MET A 74 4.47 -6.89 -7.49
CA MET A 74 5.55 -6.70 -8.47
C MET A 74 6.50 -7.91 -8.58
N SER A 75 6.46 -8.82 -7.61
CA SER A 75 7.27 -10.05 -7.51
C SER A 75 6.61 -11.21 -8.23
#